data_AF-A0A516NJD5-F1
#
_entry.id   AF-A0A516NJD5-F1
#
_cell.length_a   1.000
_cell.length_b   1.000
_cell.length_c   1.000
_cell.angle_alpha   90.00
_cell.angle_beta   90.00
_cell.angle_gamma   90.00
#
_symmetry.space_group_name_H-M   'P 1'
#
loop_
_entity.id
_entity.type
_entity.pdbx_description
1 polymer ?
#
loop_
_entity_poly.entity_id
_entity_poly.type
_entity_poly.pdbx_seq_one_letter_code
_entity_poly.pdbx_strand_id
1 'polypeptide(L)' 'MSRTVALLGTGVGGLTAAATLRDPLPATDRIVLVDRSFTDVLGLSLPWVLRGWRTRSRSPCSPPKPKPR' A
#
# COMPACT_ATOMS: atom_id res chain seq x y z
N MET A 1 -16.98 19.83 3.98
CA MET A 1 -15.83 19.79 4.90
C MET A 1 -14.85 18.78 4.35
N SER A 2 -13.69 19.21 3.87
CA SER A 2 -12.64 18.31 3.40
C SER A 2 -12.01 17.59 4.59
N ARG A 3 -12.06 16.26 4.58
CA ARG A 3 -11.44 15.42 5.63
C ARG A 3 -10.11 14.87 5.14
N THR A 4 -9.17 14.72 6.06
CA THR A 4 -7.90 14.04 5.80
C THR A 4 -7.86 12.76 6.61
N VAL A 5 -7.74 11.63 5.93
CA VAL A 5 -7.67 10.29 6.52
C VAL A 5 -6.24 9.77 6.34
N ALA A 6 -5.54 9.57 7.45
CA ALA A 6 -4.20 9.00 7.47
C ALA A 6 -4.29 7.49 7.68
N LEU A 7 -3.66 6.72 6.78
CA LEU A 7 -3.53 5.27 6.86
C LEU A 7 -2.09 4.95 7.22
N LEU A 8 -1.90 4.32 8.38
CA LEU A 8 -0.58 3.94 8.89
C LEU A 8 -0.28 2.49 8.49
N GLY A 9 0.74 2.30 7.67
CA GLY A 9 1.17 1.02 7.11
C GLY A 9 0.71 0.83 5.65
N THR A 10 1.63 0.42 4.78
CA THR A 10 1.37 0.16 3.35
C THR A 10 1.40 -1.32 2.97
N GLY A 11 1.24 -2.20 3.96
CA GLY A 11 0.97 -3.61 3.70
C GLY A 11 -0.37 -3.83 2.99
N VAL A 12 -0.70 -5.10 2.75
CA VAL A 12 -1.94 -5.51 2.06
C VAL A 12 -3.18 -4.85 2.67
N GLY A 13 -3.28 -4.83 4.01
CA GLY A 13 -4.41 -4.20 4.69
C GLY A 13 -4.53 -2.70 4.46
N GLY A 14 -3.42 -1.96 4.50
CA GLY A 14 -3.41 -0.51 4.33
C GLY A 14 -3.72 -0.07 2.90
N LEU A 15 -3.18 -0.78 1.91
CA LEU A 15 -3.50 -0.55 0.49
C LEU A 15 -4.95 -0.89 0.17
N THR A 16 -5.46 -2.01 0.69
CA THR A 16 -6.88 -2.38 0.54
C THR A 16 -7.78 -1.35 1.22
N ALA A 17 -7.45 -0.91 2.43
CA ALA A 17 -8.19 0.14 3.12
C ALA A 17 -8.21 1.45 2.33
N ALA A 18 -7.09 1.86 1.73
CA ALA A 18 -7.03 3.05 0.88
C ALA A 18 -7.93 2.92 -0.36
N ALA A 19 -7.93 1.75 -0.99
CA ALA A 19 -8.76 1.47 -2.16
C ALA A 19 -10.25 1.46 -1.80
N THR A 20 -10.64 0.78 -0.72
CA THR A 20 -12.04 0.68 -0.29
C THR A 20 -12.57 1.99 0.29
N LEU A 21 -11.72 2.78 0.95
CA LEU A 21 -12.10 4.10 1.44
C LEU A 21 -12.32 5.09 0.29
N ARG A 22 -11.75 4.88 -0.89
CA ARG A 22 -11.94 5.81 -2.00
C ARG A 22 -13.37 5.81 -2.58
N ASP A 23 -14.09 4.72 -2.46
CA ASP A 23 -15.46 4.59 -2.97
C ASP A 23 -16.49 5.42 -2.18
N PRO A 24 -16.54 5.35 -0.83
CA PRO A 24 -17.48 6.15 -0.04
C PRO A 24 -17.02 7.59 0.22
N LEU A 25 -15.72 7.89 0.09
CA LEU A 25 -15.19 9.22 0.38
C LEU A 25 -15.26 10.14 -0.85
N PRO A 26 -15.83 11.36 -0.71
CA PRO A 26 -15.88 12.32 -1.80
C PRO A 26 -14.47 12.71 -2.27
N ALA A 27 -14.34 13.10 -3.54
CA ALA A 27 -13.03 13.37 -4.15
C ALA A 27 -12.23 14.50 -3.47
N THR A 28 -12.92 15.38 -2.74
CA THR A 28 -12.36 16.45 -1.90
C THR A 28 -11.64 15.94 -0.65
N ASP A 29 -11.92 14.72 -0.20
CA ASP A 29 -11.28 14.12 0.96
C ASP A 29 -9.93 13.51 0.55
N ARG A 30 -8.93 13.77 1.40
CA ARG A 30 -7.55 13.37 1.19
C ARG A 30 -7.27 12.07 1.93
N ILE A 31 -6.78 11.08 1.21
CA ILE A 31 -6.31 9.82 1.78
C ILE A 31 -4.79 9.85 1.71
N VAL A 32 -4.12 9.78 2.87
CA VAL A 32 -2.66 9.85 2.98
C VAL A 32 -2.16 8.52 3.53
N LEU A 33 -1.35 7.81 2.76
CA LEU A 33 -0.64 6.60 3.19
C LEU A 33 0.70 7.00 3.82
N VAL A 34 0.95 6.54 5.03
CA VAL A 34 2.21 6.74 5.75
C VAL A 34 2.73 5.37 6.13
N ASP A 35 3.95 5.06 5.69
CA ASP A 35 4.61 3.83 6.08
C ASP A 35 6.10 4.06 6.35
N ARG A 36 6.71 3.14 7.10
CA ARG A 36 8.14 3.18 7.41
C ARG A 36 9.00 2.89 6.17
N SER A 37 8.51 2.07 5.23
CA SER A 37 9.23 1.72 4.01
C SER A 37 8.30 1.15 2.94
N PHE A 38 8.14 1.85 1.83
CA PHE A 38 7.34 1.40 0.68
C PHE A 38 7.92 0.20 -0.10
N THR A 39 8.89 -0.50 0.48
CA THR A 39 9.43 -1.78 0.00
C THR A 39 8.82 -2.95 0.78
N ASP A 40 7.50 -2.92 0.94
CA ASP A 40 6.78 -3.97 1.65
C ASP A 40 6.87 -5.31 0.93
N VAL A 41 7.20 -6.34 1.70
CA VAL A 41 7.22 -7.73 1.26
C VAL A 41 6.01 -8.46 1.82
N LEU A 42 5.37 -9.29 1.00
CA LEU A 42 4.36 -10.22 1.50
C LEU A 42 5.08 -11.25 2.36
N GLY A 43 4.98 -11.16 3.69
CA GLY A 43 5.70 -12.05 4.62
C GLY A 43 5.52 -13.54 4.31
N LEU A 44 4.33 -13.93 3.86
CA LEU A 44 4.00 -15.29 3.43
C LEU A 44 4.82 -15.79 2.22
N SER A 45 5.42 -14.88 1.44
CA SER A 45 6.27 -15.23 0.30
C SER A 45 7.76 -15.40 0.66
N LEU A 46 8.16 -15.01 1.88
CA LEU A 46 9.55 -15.12 2.33
C LEU A 46 10.09 -16.55 2.37
N PRO A 47 9.32 -17.60 2.71
CA PRO A 47 9.80 -18.97 2.60
C PRO A 47 10.24 -19.36 1.19
N TRP A 48 9.56 -18.85 0.15
CA TRP A 48 9.94 -19.08 -1.24
C TRP A 48 11.20 -18.30 -1.63
N VAL A 49 11.42 -17.13 -1.02
CA VAL A 49 12.67 -16.38 -1.19
C VAL A 49 13.83 -17.12 -0.53
N LEU A 50 13.66 -17.61 0.71
CA LEU A 50 14.68 -18.38 1.42
C LEU A 50 15.04 -19.68 0.70
N ARG A 51 14.07 -20.31 0.03
CA ARG A 51 14.29 -21.51 -0.78
C ARG A 51 14.95 -21.22 -2.14
N GLY A 52 15.10 -19.95 -2.52
CA GLY A 52 15.62 -19.54 -3.83
C GLY A 52 14.61 -19.65 -4.98
N TRP A 53 13.33 -19.88 -4.68
CA TRP A 53 12.25 -19.97 -5.67
C TRP A 53 11.75 -18.59 -6.12
N ARG A 54 12.11 -17.52 -5.39
CA ARG A 54 11.81 -16.13 -5.75
C ARG A 54 12.94 -15.19 -5.38
N THR A 55 13.11 -14.15 -6.19
CA THR A 55 14.06 -13.05 -5.94
C THR A 55 13.36 -11.88 -5.26
N ARG A 56 14.09 -11.19 -4.36
CA ARG A 56 13.59 -10.06 -3.57
C ARG A 56 13.17 -8.83 -4.39
N SER A 57 13.64 -8.70 -5.63
CA SER A 57 13.35 -7.55 -6.53
C SER A 57 11.89 -7.47 -6.99
N ARG A 58 11.07 -8.48 -6.69
CA ARG A 58 9.65 -8.52 -7.02
C ARG A 58 8.82 -8.35 -5.74
N SER A 59 8.85 -7.17 -5.14
CA SER A 59 7.90 -6.81 -4.09
C SER A 59 6.52 -6.57 -4.73
N PRO A 60 5.51 -7.39 -4.43
CA PRO A 60 4.20 -7.33 -5.11
C PRO A 60 3.39 -6.07 -4.74
N CYS A 61 3.77 -5.37 -3.67
CA CYS A 61 3.02 -4.26 -3.11
C CYS A 61 3.89 -2.99 -3.12
N SER A 62 4.16 -2.46 -4.31
CA SER A 62 4.56 -1.05 -4.42
C SER A 62 3.29 -0.20 -4.44
N PRO A 63 3.24 0.94 -3.73
CA PRO A 63 2.15 1.88 -3.90
C PRO A 63 2.07 2.32 -5.37
N PRO A 64 0.85 2.53 -5.92
CA PRO A 64 0.69 3.09 -7.25
C PRO A 64 1.32 4.49 -7.31
N LYS A 65 2.02 4.81 -8.41
CA LYS A 65 2.60 6.15 -8.59
C LYS A 65 1.50 7.21 -8.48
N PRO A 66 1.74 8.33 -7.77
CA PRO A 66 0.76 9.40 -7.66
C PRO A 66 0.38 9.87 -9.08
N LYS A 67 -0.92 9.94 -9.37
CA LYS A 67 -1.42 10.49 -10.64
C LYS A 67 -1.00 11.96 -10.71
N PRO A 68 -0.39 12.41 -11.82
CA PRO A 68 -0.12 13.84 -12.02
C PRO A 68 -1.45 14.60 -12.00
N ARG A 69 -1.41 15.78 -11.38
CA ARG A 69 -2.56 16.64 -11.12
C ARG A 69 -3.01 17.36 -12.38
#